data_AF-A0A972XZG5-F1
#
_entry.id   AF-A0A972XZG5-F1
#
_cell.length_a   1.000
_cell.length_b   1.000
_cell.length_c   1.000
_cell.angle_alpha   90.00
_cell.angle_beta   90.00
_cell.angle_gamma   90.00
#
_symmetry.space_group_name_H-M   'P 1'
#
loop_
_entity.id
_entity.type
_entity.pdbx_description
1 polymer ?
#
loop_
_entity_poly.entity_id
_entity_poly.type
_entity_poly.pdbx_seq_one_letter_code
_entity_poly.pdbx_strand_id
1 'polypeptide(L)'
;MKFILKISLACTVVFGLTACSNDDEATHNDPPGANLIIRFAFDENQARLDNLGQVSTIPAGNAAQTPAFNSMSAHYIELAPNALTALGAGEIVYQGAETSLGGSAAIDFDQARVVAENQQFLSIPIAQVTAGTYEWVRTSLSYQNYKIDVLQSDQTFNGTLASFVGFNNYITSFLVNTETVTVNNDVLQGFWAFEVAGQLFQGQAPQGATTVPNPLFATSPIPQGSCVVKGQFSTPLTITGNETDDVLVTLSLSINNSFEWQEVNTDGQYEPAAGEQVVDMGFRGLVPTVN
;
A
#
# COMPACT_ATOMS: atom_id res chain seq x y z
N MET A 1 70.50 29.09 64.43
CA MET A 1 69.55 29.57 65.46
C MET A 1 68.87 30.83 64.93
N LYS A 2 67.52 30.87 64.95
CA LYS A 2 66.60 31.96 64.50
C LYS A 2 66.27 31.98 63.00
N PHE A 3 65.13 31.40 62.60
CA PHE A 3 63.76 31.97 62.46
C PHE A 3 63.53 32.50 61.03
N ILE A 4 63.07 31.64 60.11
CA ILE A 4 61.70 31.54 59.57
C ILE A 4 61.22 32.81 58.85
N LEU A 5 61.15 32.73 57.51
CA LEU A 5 60.07 33.33 56.73
C LEU A 5 59.87 32.48 55.45
N LYS A 6 58.89 31.56 55.49
CA LYS A 6 58.42 30.84 54.31
C LYS A 6 57.16 31.54 53.81
N ILE A 7 57.25 32.19 52.65
CA ILE A 7 56.08 32.70 51.92
C ILE A 7 55.57 31.53 51.07
N SER A 8 54.36 31.06 51.41
CA SER A 8 53.68 29.98 50.70
C SER A 8 53.10 30.53 49.39
N LEU A 9 53.55 29.96 48.29
CA LEU A 9 53.12 30.20 46.92
C LEU A 9 51.75 29.54 46.71
N ALA A 10 50.73 30.34 46.35
CA ALA A 10 49.43 29.83 45.93
C ALA A 10 49.59 29.17 44.54
N CYS A 11 49.27 27.88 44.47
CA CYS A 11 49.36 27.05 43.30
C CYS A 11 48.05 27.15 42.50
N THR A 12 48.02 27.97 41.46
CA THR A 12 46.92 27.96 40.47
C THR A 12 47.25 26.90 39.42
N VAL A 13 46.63 25.73 39.56
CA VAL A 13 46.68 24.66 38.56
C VAL A 13 45.81 25.06 37.38
N VAL A 14 46.43 25.45 36.27
CA VAL A 14 45.77 25.54 34.97
C VAL A 14 45.85 24.16 34.34
N PHE A 15 44.75 23.41 34.39
CA PHE A 15 44.56 22.19 33.62
C PHE A 15 44.44 22.58 32.14
N GLY A 16 45.55 22.48 31.40
CA GLY A 16 45.51 22.41 29.94
C GLY A 16 44.95 21.07 29.54
N LEU A 17 43.67 21.02 29.18
CA LEU A 17 43.10 19.88 28.46
C LEU A 17 43.64 19.92 27.03
N THR A 18 44.70 19.13 26.80
CA THR A 18 45.07 18.67 25.46
C THR A 18 43.97 17.74 24.97
N ALA A 19 43.09 18.23 24.11
CA ALA A 19 42.18 17.38 23.35
C ALA A 19 43.01 16.62 22.31
N CYS A 20 43.25 15.33 22.55
CA CYS A 20 43.57 14.39 21.48
C CYS A 20 42.29 14.20 20.67
N SER A 21 42.26 14.70 19.43
CA SER A 21 41.31 14.19 18.44
C SER A 21 41.71 12.75 18.13
N ASN A 22 40.88 11.80 18.55
CA ASN A 22 40.92 10.48 17.94
C ASN A 22 40.23 10.64 16.60
N ASP A 23 40.99 11.06 15.59
CA ASP A 23 40.58 11.05 14.20
C ASP A 23 40.65 9.60 13.67
N ASP A 24 39.74 8.76 14.15
CA ASP A 24 39.34 7.51 13.48
C ASP A 24 37.88 7.66 13.01
N GLU A 25 37.59 8.79 12.36
CA GLU A 25 36.50 8.86 11.39
C GLU A 25 36.98 8.12 10.15
N ALA A 26 36.87 6.79 10.20
CA ALA A 26 36.77 5.99 9.00
C ALA A 26 35.52 6.50 8.26
N THR A 27 35.74 7.49 7.39
CA THR A 27 34.83 7.83 6.31
C THR A 27 34.69 6.56 5.49
N HIS A 28 33.70 5.74 5.83
CA HIS A 28 33.21 4.68 4.98
C HIS A 28 32.59 5.41 3.79
N ASN A 29 33.43 5.78 2.84
CA ASN A 29 33.04 6.19 1.50
C ASN A 29 32.60 4.93 0.75
N ASP A 30 31.66 4.18 1.31
CA ASP A 30 30.90 3.27 0.49
C ASP A 30 30.10 4.15 -0.47
N PRO A 31 30.09 3.84 -1.78
CA PRO A 31 29.11 4.43 -2.69
C PRO A 31 27.72 4.30 -2.04
N PRO A 32 26.81 5.28 -2.20
CA PRO A 32 25.42 5.06 -1.79
C PRO A 32 24.96 3.74 -2.43
N GLY A 33 24.70 2.74 -1.58
CA GLY A 33 24.35 1.40 -2.04
C GLY A 33 23.04 1.43 -2.82
N ALA A 34 22.90 0.55 -3.80
CA ALA A 34 21.66 0.37 -4.56
C ALA A 34 20.47 0.09 -3.63
N ASN A 35 19.29 0.52 -4.05
CA ASN A 35 18.03 0.27 -3.36
C ASN A 35 17.08 -0.57 -4.19
N LEU A 36 16.27 -1.37 -3.52
CA LEU A 36 15.02 -1.87 -4.10
C LEU A 36 13.97 -0.76 -3.94
N ILE A 37 13.48 -0.26 -5.06
CA ILE A 37 12.46 0.78 -5.12
C ILE A 37 11.16 0.15 -5.63
N ILE A 38 10.06 0.37 -4.92
CA ILE A 38 8.73 -0.09 -5.35
C ILE A 38 7.81 1.11 -5.56
N ARG A 39 7.09 1.08 -6.68
CA ARG A 39 5.99 2.01 -6.99
C ARG A 39 4.80 1.25 -7.54
N PHE A 40 3.63 1.89 -7.54
CA PHE A 40 2.40 1.35 -8.10
C PHE A 40 1.97 2.10 -9.36
N ALA A 41 1.33 1.39 -10.28
CA ALA A 41 0.68 1.96 -11.46
C ALA A 41 -0.77 1.44 -11.56
N PHE A 42 -1.63 2.17 -12.25
CA PHE A 42 -3.03 1.82 -12.43
C PHE A 42 -3.31 1.63 -13.92
N ASP A 43 -3.62 0.40 -14.33
CA ASP A 43 -3.74 0.05 -15.75
C ASP A 43 -5.19 -0.31 -16.11
N GLU A 44 -5.80 0.54 -16.94
CA GLU A 44 -7.14 0.35 -17.50
C GLU A 44 -7.21 -0.71 -18.61
N ASN A 45 -6.07 -1.06 -19.20
CA ASN A 45 -5.95 -2.04 -20.30
C ASN A 45 -5.53 -3.42 -19.80
N GLN A 46 -4.97 -3.51 -18.58
CA GLN A 46 -4.64 -4.79 -17.95
C GLN A 46 -5.90 -5.65 -17.78
N ALA A 47 -5.76 -6.96 -18.01
CA ALA A 47 -6.87 -7.91 -17.94
C ALA A 47 -7.60 -7.83 -16.58
N ARG A 48 -8.93 -7.83 -16.66
CA ARG A 48 -9.81 -7.93 -15.50
C ARG A 48 -9.86 -9.38 -15.02
N LEU A 49 -9.33 -9.66 -13.83
CA LEU A 49 -9.27 -11.01 -13.26
C LEU A 49 -10.30 -11.22 -12.15
N ASP A 50 -10.73 -12.47 -11.92
CA ASP A 50 -11.52 -12.89 -10.76
C ASP A 50 -10.62 -13.29 -9.56
N ASN A 51 -11.24 -13.79 -8.49
CA ASN A 51 -10.55 -14.25 -7.27
C ASN A 51 -9.56 -15.41 -7.51
N LEU A 52 -9.73 -16.18 -8.58
CA LEU A 52 -8.83 -17.28 -8.96
C LEU A 52 -7.73 -16.82 -9.93
N GLY A 53 -7.66 -15.52 -10.25
CA GLY A 53 -6.72 -14.97 -11.21
C GLY A 53 -7.06 -15.29 -12.67
N GLN A 54 -8.30 -15.69 -12.97
CA GLN A 54 -8.76 -15.95 -14.35
C GLN A 54 -9.42 -14.72 -14.95
N VAL A 55 -9.35 -14.57 -16.27
CA VAL A 55 -10.04 -13.47 -16.97
C VAL A 55 -11.54 -13.53 -16.70
N SER A 56 -12.10 -12.39 -16.30
CA SER A 56 -13.48 -12.23 -15.88
C SER A 56 -14.22 -11.26 -16.79
N THR A 57 -15.47 -11.59 -17.11
CA THR A 57 -16.41 -10.70 -17.79
C THR A 57 -17.38 -10.09 -16.78
N ILE A 58 -18.04 -8.99 -17.16
CA ILE A 58 -19.12 -8.41 -16.36
C ILE A 58 -20.33 -9.38 -16.43
N PRO A 59 -20.89 -9.82 -15.29
CA PRO A 59 -22.08 -10.67 -15.26
C PRO A 59 -23.30 -10.01 -15.91
N ALA A 60 -24.23 -10.82 -16.43
CA ALA A 60 -25.49 -10.30 -16.95
C ALA A 60 -26.33 -9.65 -15.83
N GLY A 61 -26.88 -8.47 -16.10
CA GLY A 61 -27.60 -7.66 -15.11
C GLY A 61 -26.70 -6.76 -14.27
N ASN A 62 -25.39 -6.76 -14.53
CA ASN A 62 -24.44 -5.84 -13.93
C ASN A 62 -23.82 -4.94 -15.00
N ALA A 63 -23.41 -3.76 -14.58
CA ALA A 63 -22.57 -2.85 -15.35
C ALA A 63 -21.32 -2.50 -14.54
N ALA A 64 -20.31 -1.96 -15.22
CA ALA A 64 -19.07 -1.55 -14.60
C ALA A 64 -18.45 -0.36 -15.33
N GLN A 65 -17.58 0.35 -14.63
CA GLN A 65 -16.77 1.43 -15.19
C GLN A 65 -15.32 1.32 -14.70
N THR A 66 -14.39 1.85 -15.49
CA THR A 66 -13.00 2.05 -15.08
C THR A 66 -12.91 3.37 -14.31
N PRO A 67 -12.67 3.35 -12.99
CA PRO A 67 -12.57 4.57 -12.20
C PRO A 67 -11.24 5.30 -12.46
N ALA A 68 -11.23 6.63 -12.28
CA ALA A 68 -10.02 7.43 -12.39
C ALA A 68 -9.31 7.51 -11.02
N PHE A 69 -8.26 6.72 -10.84
CA PHE A 69 -7.55 6.63 -9.56
C PHE A 69 -6.74 7.88 -9.22
N ASN A 70 -6.86 8.32 -7.96
CA ASN A 70 -6.07 9.41 -7.39
C ASN A 70 -4.90 8.86 -6.57
N SER A 71 -5.17 7.86 -5.71
CA SER A 71 -4.17 7.28 -4.82
C SER A 71 -4.56 5.91 -4.26
N MET A 72 -3.60 5.24 -3.64
CA MET A 72 -3.77 3.96 -2.97
C MET A 72 -2.84 3.84 -1.75
N SER A 73 -3.11 2.87 -0.87
CA SER A 73 -2.16 2.40 0.14
C SER A 73 -2.07 0.87 0.19
N ALA A 74 -0.89 0.37 0.55
CA ALA A 74 -0.64 -1.04 0.82
C ALA A 74 -0.17 -1.19 2.27
N HIS A 75 -0.42 -2.36 2.85
CA HIS A 75 0.00 -2.72 4.19
C HIS A 75 1.19 -3.68 4.18
N TYR A 76 1.39 -4.44 3.12
CA TYR A 76 2.36 -5.53 3.11
C TYR A 76 2.87 -5.78 1.71
N ILE A 77 4.18 -6.03 1.55
CA ILE A 77 4.79 -6.46 0.29
C ILE A 77 5.78 -7.60 0.58
N GLU A 78 5.62 -8.71 -0.13
CA GLU A 78 6.46 -9.90 -0.02
C GLU A 78 6.90 -10.40 -1.39
N LEU A 79 8.20 -10.68 -1.52
CA LEU A 79 8.80 -11.36 -2.66
C LEU A 79 8.87 -12.86 -2.36
N ALA A 80 8.22 -13.67 -3.20
CA ALA A 80 8.15 -15.12 -3.02
C ALA A 80 9.00 -15.85 -4.08
N PRO A 81 9.91 -16.74 -3.66
CA PRO A 81 10.75 -17.48 -4.60
C PRO A 81 9.97 -18.25 -5.67
N ASN A 82 8.87 -18.90 -5.29
CA ASN A 82 8.03 -19.66 -6.21
C ASN A 82 6.58 -19.79 -5.75
N ALA A 83 5.75 -20.45 -6.56
CA ALA A 83 4.33 -20.65 -6.33
C ALA A 83 3.97 -21.49 -5.07
N LEU A 84 4.92 -22.24 -4.52
CA LEU A 84 4.75 -23.09 -3.32
C LEU A 84 5.14 -22.37 -2.02
N THR A 85 5.76 -21.19 -2.09
CA THR A 85 6.10 -20.41 -0.90
C THR A 85 4.81 -20.06 -0.15
N ALA A 86 4.71 -20.40 1.14
CA ALA A 86 3.56 -20.00 1.96
C ALA A 86 3.54 -18.47 2.15
N LEU A 87 2.36 -17.87 2.41
CA LEU A 87 2.26 -16.45 2.75
C LEU A 87 3.10 -16.16 4.01
N GLY A 88 3.94 -15.13 3.98
CA GLY A 88 4.84 -14.77 5.07
C GLY A 88 6.12 -15.61 5.16
N ALA A 89 6.33 -16.56 4.23
CA ALA A 89 7.55 -17.37 4.17
C ALA A 89 8.54 -16.89 3.08
N GLY A 90 8.16 -15.90 2.28
CA GLY A 90 9.05 -15.18 1.37
C GLY A 90 9.81 -14.05 2.07
N GLU A 91 10.43 -13.20 1.26
CA GLU A 91 11.14 -12.01 1.71
C GLU A 91 10.15 -10.86 1.88
N ILE A 92 9.88 -10.47 3.12
CA ILE A 92 8.95 -9.38 3.47
C ILE A 92 9.72 -8.07 3.42
N VAL A 93 9.54 -7.32 2.34
CA VAL A 93 10.21 -6.03 2.11
C VAL A 93 9.46 -4.85 2.69
N TYR A 94 8.18 -5.04 3.04
CA TYR A 94 7.38 -4.02 3.70
C TYR A 94 6.26 -4.63 4.55
N GLN A 95 6.10 -4.12 5.77
CA GLN A 95 4.92 -4.28 6.60
C GLN A 95 4.58 -2.94 7.26
N GLY A 96 3.32 -2.53 7.14
CA GLY A 96 2.79 -1.30 7.71
C GLY A 96 2.60 -1.39 9.22
N ALA A 97 2.29 -0.26 9.84
CA ALA A 97 1.96 -0.23 11.25
C ALA A 97 0.59 -0.88 11.48
N GLU A 98 0.50 -1.64 12.57
CA GLU A 98 -0.74 -2.22 13.07
C GLU A 98 -0.99 -1.71 14.50
N THR A 99 -2.25 -1.65 14.89
CA THR A 99 -2.69 -1.19 16.21
C THR A 99 -3.82 -2.05 16.74
N SER A 100 -4.11 -1.88 18.03
CA SER A 100 -5.26 -2.52 18.71
C SER A 100 -6.14 -1.49 19.42
N LEU A 101 -6.03 -0.20 19.06
CA LEU A 101 -6.78 0.88 19.69
C LEU A 101 -8.31 0.73 19.53
N GLY A 102 -8.79 0.18 18.39
CA GLY A 102 -10.20 -0.15 18.19
C GLY A 102 -10.62 -1.50 18.78
N GLY A 103 -9.71 -2.20 19.47
CA GLY A 103 -9.95 -3.43 20.21
C GLY A 103 -9.38 -4.68 19.54
N SER A 104 -9.56 -4.84 18.23
CA SER A 104 -8.94 -5.95 17.47
C SER A 104 -7.64 -5.49 16.81
N ALA A 105 -6.78 -6.42 16.39
CA ALA A 105 -5.65 -6.07 15.54
C ALA A 105 -6.18 -5.45 14.23
N ALA A 106 -5.62 -4.31 13.84
CA ALA A 106 -6.02 -3.54 12.68
C ALA A 106 -4.82 -2.83 12.07
N ILE A 107 -4.89 -2.56 10.77
CA ILE A 107 -3.98 -1.66 10.08
C ILE A 107 -4.15 -0.26 10.70
N ASP A 108 -3.05 0.34 11.14
CA ASP A 108 -3.05 1.73 11.60
C ASP A 108 -3.03 2.66 10.39
N PHE A 109 -4.21 3.09 9.93
CA PHE A 109 -4.32 3.90 8.72
C PHE A 109 -3.68 5.28 8.88
N ASP A 110 -3.63 5.81 10.10
CA ASP A 110 -3.03 7.12 10.37
C ASP A 110 -1.50 7.11 10.11
N GLN A 111 -0.89 5.93 10.07
CA GLN A 111 0.52 5.70 9.72
C GLN A 111 0.69 5.11 8.32
N ALA A 112 -0.39 4.91 7.57
CA ALA A 112 -0.34 4.31 6.25
C ALA A 112 0.33 5.25 5.23
N ARG A 113 1.05 4.65 4.27
CA ARG A 113 1.63 5.39 3.15
C ARG A 113 0.60 5.47 2.04
N VAL A 114 0.03 6.65 1.80
CA VAL A 114 -0.87 6.89 0.66
C VAL A 114 -0.06 7.55 -0.46
N VAL A 115 -0.05 6.91 -1.63
CA VAL A 115 0.73 7.38 -2.78
C VAL A 115 -0.15 7.50 -4.03
N ALA A 116 0.18 8.46 -4.88
CA ALA A 116 -0.38 8.54 -6.22
C ALA A 116 0.33 7.56 -7.17
N GLU A 117 -0.19 7.44 -8.39
CA GLU A 117 0.42 6.64 -9.43
C GLU A 117 1.88 7.03 -9.69
N ASN A 118 2.72 6.01 -9.91
CA ASN A 118 4.15 6.10 -10.20
C ASN A 118 5.01 6.78 -9.13
N GLN A 119 4.43 7.18 -8.00
CA GLN A 119 5.19 7.67 -6.86
C GLN A 119 5.87 6.51 -6.13
N GLN A 120 7.06 6.79 -5.59
CA GLN A 120 7.79 5.84 -4.77
C GLN A 120 7.00 5.52 -3.51
N PHE A 121 6.68 4.24 -3.33
CA PHE A 121 6.03 3.71 -2.14
C PHE A 121 7.05 3.19 -1.12
N LEU A 122 8.09 2.52 -1.61
CA LEU A 122 9.17 1.93 -0.82
C LEU A 122 10.51 2.23 -1.47
N SER A 123 11.52 2.48 -0.64
CA SER A 123 12.93 2.42 -1.00
C SER A 123 13.66 1.80 0.19
N ILE A 124 14.29 0.65 -0.03
CA ILE A 124 15.10 -0.04 0.98
C ILE A 124 16.46 -0.41 0.39
N PRO A 125 17.55 -0.33 1.17
CA PRO A 125 18.86 -0.77 0.70
C PRO A 125 18.82 -2.23 0.26
N ILE A 126 19.38 -2.54 -0.91
CA ILE A 126 19.46 -3.90 -1.44
C ILE A 126 20.13 -4.85 -0.45
N ALA A 127 21.09 -4.37 0.33
CA ALA A 127 21.77 -5.15 1.36
C ALA A 127 20.84 -5.66 2.48
N GLN A 128 19.63 -5.10 2.61
CA GLN A 128 18.59 -5.56 3.54
C GLN A 128 17.62 -6.56 2.91
N VAL A 129 17.69 -6.77 1.59
CA VAL A 129 16.86 -7.73 0.87
C VAL A 129 17.66 -9.03 0.72
N THR A 130 17.05 -10.16 1.11
CA THR A 130 17.70 -11.46 0.95
C THR A 130 18.05 -11.70 -0.53
N ALA A 131 19.29 -12.12 -0.80
CA ALA A 131 19.70 -12.50 -2.15
C ALA A 131 18.93 -13.76 -2.60
N GLY A 132 18.42 -13.75 -3.82
CA GLY A 132 17.61 -14.83 -4.37
C GLY A 132 16.93 -14.48 -5.67
N THR A 133 16.21 -15.46 -6.23
CA THR A 133 15.34 -15.29 -7.38
C THR A 133 13.89 -15.43 -6.94
N TYR A 134 13.07 -14.45 -7.29
CA TYR A 134 11.69 -14.30 -6.90
C TYR A 134 10.79 -14.33 -8.12
N GLU A 135 10.00 -15.39 -8.26
CA GLU A 135 9.03 -15.53 -9.35
C GLU A 135 7.75 -14.71 -9.10
N TRP A 136 7.45 -14.38 -7.84
CA TRP A 136 6.18 -13.78 -7.45
C TRP A 136 6.36 -12.61 -6.49
N VAL A 137 5.44 -11.65 -6.58
CA VAL A 137 5.22 -10.64 -5.55
C VAL A 137 3.79 -10.73 -5.02
N ARG A 138 3.63 -10.39 -3.75
CA ARG A 138 2.36 -10.35 -3.04
C ARG A 138 2.24 -9.00 -2.39
N THR A 139 1.08 -8.37 -2.49
CA THR A 139 0.81 -7.11 -1.82
C THR A 139 -0.56 -7.12 -1.17
N SER A 140 -0.61 -6.72 0.11
CA SER A 140 -1.86 -6.47 0.80
C SER A 140 -2.25 -5.02 0.55
N LEU A 141 -3.30 -4.79 -0.22
CA LEU A 141 -3.82 -3.44 -0.44
C LEU A 141 -4.69 -3.05 0.75
N SER A 142 -4.57 -1.81 1.22
CA SER A 142 -5.28 -1.32 2.41
C SER A 142 -6.29 -0.23 2.08
N TYR A 143 -6.00 0.61 1.09
CA TYR A 143 -6.80 1.80 0.77
C TYR A 143 -6.81 2.11 -0.73
N GLN A 144 -7.92 2.69 -1.20
CA GLN A 144 -8.11 3.18 -2.56
C GLN A 144 -8.84 4.52 -2.55
N ASN A 145 -8.44 5.44 -3.43
CA ASN A 145 -9.15 6.69 -3.67
C ASN A 145 -9.21 6.97 -5.17
N TYR A 146 -10.41 7.14 -5.70
CA TYR A 146 -10.64 7.30 -7.13
C TYR A 146 -11.95 8.02 -7.42
N LYS A 147 -12.13 8.44 -8.68
CA LYS A 147 -13.34 9.07 -9.16
C LYS A 147 -14.18 8.11 -9.98
N ILE A 148 -15.49 8.24 -9.85
CA ILE A 148 -16.51 7.55 -10.65
C ILE A 148 -17.52 8.56 -11.18
N ASP A 149 -18.16 8.20 -12.29
CA ASP A 149 -19.29 8.91 -12.82
C ASP A 149 -20.59 8.30 -12.28
N VAL A 150 -21.51 9.18 -11.89
CA VAL A 150 -22.83 8.88 -11.33
C VAL A 150 -23.89 9.63 -12.11
N LEU A 151 -24.91 8.93 -12.60
CA LEU A 151 -26.05 9.55 -13.26
C LEU A 151 -27.17 9.81 -12.25
N GLN A 152 -27.69 11.04 -12.25
CA GLN A 152 -28.86 11.41 -11.46
C GLN A 152 -29.68 12.47 -12.21
N SER A 153 -30.98 12.20 -12.42
CA SER A 153 -31.90 13.12 -13.11
C SER A 153 -31.38 13.59 -14.48
N ASP A 154 -30.90 12.65 -15.30
CA ASP A 154 -30.30 12.88 -16.62
C ASP A 154 -29.04 13.76 -16.63
N GLN A 155 -28.40 13.94 -15.47
CA GLN A 155 -27.13 14.67 -15.32
C GLN A 155 -26.06 13.75 -14.74
N THR A 156 -24.89 13.75 -15.37
CA THR A 156 -23.71 13.01 -14.88
C THR A 156 -22.92 13.89 -13.91
N PHE A 157 -22.66 13.33 -12.74
CA PHE A 157 -21.81 13.91 -11.70
C PHE A 157 -20.57 13.07 -11.52
N ASN A 158 -19.43 13.73 -11.36
CA ASN A 158 -18.21 13.05 -10.95
C ASN A 158 -18.10 13.09 -9.42
N GLY A 159 -17.99 11.92 -8.81
CA GLY A 159 -17.80 11.80 -7.36
C GLY A 159 -16.51 11.08 -7.03
N THR A 160 -15.94 11.39 -5.87
CA THR A 160 -14.73 10.73 -5.36
C THR A 160 -15.12 9.71 -4.30
N LEU A 161 -14.58 8.50 -4.44
CA LEU A 161 -14.76 7.39 -3.52
C LEU A 161 -13.44 7.10 -2.82
N ALA A 162 -13.49 6.94 -1.50
CA ALA A 162 -12.41 6.45 -0.66
C ALA A 162 -12.86 5.14 -0.01
N SER A 163 -12.12 4.04 -0.22
CA SER A 163 -12.46 2.72 0.31
C SER A 163 -11.30 2.03 0.99
N PHE A 164 -11.62 1.26 2.02
CA PHE A 164 -10.68 0.51 2.84
C PHE A 164 -10.83 -0.97 2.53
N VAL A 165 -9.81 -1.54 1.91
CA VAL A 165 -9.84 -2.91 1.39
C VAL A 165 -8.98 -3.87 2.20
N GLY A 166 -8.16 -3.39 3.13
CA GLY A 166 -7.43 -4.26 4.06
C GLY A 166 -8.36 -4.99 5.05
N PHE A 167 -7.85 -6.02 5.72
CA PHE A 167 -8.64 -6.91 6.59
C PHE A 167 -9.44 -6.19 7.68
N ASN A 168 -8.78 -5.27 8.39
CA ASN A 168 -9.34 -4.43 9.43
C ASN A 168 -8.49 -3.15 9.48
N ASN A 169 -9.11 -1.99 9.58
CA ASN A 169 -8.40 -0.70 9.54
C ASN A 169 -8.86 0.16 10.71
N TYR A 170 -7.94 0.51 11.60
CA TYR A 170 -8.19 1.55 12.58
C TYR A 170 -7.99 2.90 11.89
N ILE A 171 -9.00 3.76 11.99
CA ILE A 171 -9.01 5.06 11.33
C ILE A 171 -9.39 6.12 12.36
N THR A 172 -8.56 7.15 12.54
CA THR A 172 -9.00 8.36 13.25
C THR A 172 -9.91 9.17 12.34
N SER A 173 -9.38 9.62 11.21
CA SER A 173 -10.13 10.30 10.16
C SER A 173 -9.43 10.17 8.80
N PHE A 174 -10.15 10.46 7.72
CA PHE A 174 -9.59 10.47 6.37
C PHE A 174 -10.33 11.46 5.46
N LEU A 175 -9.60 12.02 4.50
CA LEU A 175 -10.13 12.91 3.47
C LEU A 175 -10.64 12.08 2.29
N VAL A 176 -11.87 12.34 1.83
CA VAL A 176 -12.41 11.71 0.62
C VAL A 176 -11.98 12.51 -0.62
N ASN A 177 -12.44 13.76 -0.72
CA ASN A 177 -11.98 14.73 -1.72
C ASN A 177 -11.80 16.11 -1.08
N THR A 178 -12.88 16.73 -0.62
CA THR A 178 -12.84 17.95 0.21
C THR A 178 -13.42 17.74 1.59
N GLU A 179 -14.25 16.71 1.76
CA GLU A 179 -14.88 16.36 3.03
C GLU A 179 -14.05 15.33 3.79
N THR A 180 -13.95 15.51 5.12
CA THR A 180 -13.25 14.60 6.02
C THR A 180 -14.25 13.75 6.79
N VAL A 181 -14.04 12.44 6.78
CA VAL A 181 -14.80 11.49 7.61
C VAL A 181 -14.00 11.22 8.88
N THR A 182 -14.65 11.34 10.03
CA THR A 182 -14.09 10.95 11.33
C THR A 182 -14.69 9.61 11.76
N VAL A 183 -13.85 8.66 12.14
CA VAL A 183 -14.25 7.30 12.52
C VAL A 183 -13.86 6.99 13.98
N ASN A 184 -12.60 7.21 14.35
CA ASN A 184 -12.02 6.85 15.66
C ASN A 184 -12.27 5.40 16.08
N ASN A 185 -12.24 4.47 15.13
CA ASN A 185 -12.51 3.07 15.39
C ASN A 185 -11.99 2.16 14.26
N ASP A 186 -12.05 0.86 14.52
CA ASP A 186 -11.85 -0.20 13.53
C ASP A 186 -13.01 -0.24 12.52
N VAL A 187 -12.67 -0.41 11.23
CA VAL A 187 -13.61 -0.73 10.14
C VAL A 187 -13.13 -1.95 9.37
N LEU A 188 -14.08 -2.79 8.94
CA LEU A 188 -13.81 -4.00 8.18
C LEU A 188 -13.50 -3.69 6.71
N GLN A 189 -12.88 -4.66 6.02
CA GLN A 189 -12.75 -4.64 4.56
C GLN A 189 -14.09 -4.27 3.90
N GLY A 190 -14.04 -3.32 2.97
CA GLY A 190 -15.19 -2.86 2.21
C GLY A 190 -15.89 -1.65 2.82
N PHE A 191 -15.41 -1.07 3.92
CA PHE A 191 -15.88 0.25 4.35
C PHE A 191 -15.49 1.31 3.32
N TRP A 192 -16.41 2.23 3.03
CA TRP A 192 -16.19 3.29 2.06
C TRP A 192 -16.92 4.58 2.41
N ALA A 193 -16.39 5.69 1.89
CA ALA A 193 -17.07 6.97 1.84
C ALA A 193 -17.05 7.51 0.41
N PHE A 194 -18.12 8.19 0.03
CA PHE A 194 -18.32 8.73 -1.31
C PHE A 194 -18.76 10.19 -1.22
N GLU A 195 -18.04 11.06 -1.91
CA GLU A 195 -18.29 12.49 -1.97
C GLU A 195 -18.69 12.90 -3.39
N VAL A 196 -19.88 13.48 -3.54
CA VAL A 196 -20.39 13.96 -4.84
C VAL A 196 -21.23 15.22 -4.63
N ALA A 197 -21.03 16.23 -5.46
CA ALA A 197 -21.79 17.49 -5.42
C ALA A 197 -21.87 18.15 -4.01
N GLY A 198 -20.80 18.05 -3.22
CA GLY A 198 -20.74 18.58 -1.84
C GLY A 198 -21.54 17.77 -0.82
N GLN A 199 -22.01 16.58 -1.19
CA GLN A 199 -22.66 15.63 -0.29
C GLN A 199 -21.71 14.48 0.00
N LEU A 200 -21.78 13.98 1.23
CA LEU A 200 -20.96 12.88 1.72
C LEU A 200 -21.85 11.71 2.13
N PHE A 201 -21.50 10.53 1.65
CA PHE A 201 -22.14 9.26 1.94
C PHE A 201 -21.11 8.28 2.49
N GLN A 202 -21.55 7.33 3.31
CA GLN A 202 -20.72 6.25 3.84
C GLN A 202 -21.46 4.92 3.72
N GLY A 203 -20.72 3.84 3.61
CA GLY A 203 -21.28 2.51 3.54
C GLY A 203 -20.27 1.41 3.78
N GLN A 204 -20.76 0.18 3.64
CA GLN A 204 -20.02 -1.04 3.86
C GLN A 204 -20.40 -2.04 2.78
N ALA A 205 -19.44 -2.49 1.99
CA ALA A 205 -19.65 -3.56 1.03
C ALA A 205 -19.93 -4.89 1.78
N PRO A 206 -20.73 -5.80 1.19
CA PRO A 206 -20.96 -7.11 1.78
C PRO A 206 -19.65 -7.88 1.96
N GLN A 207 -19.59 -8.71 3.02
CA GLN A 207 -18.40 -9.50 3.30
C GLN A 207 -18.06 -10.42 2.12
N GLY A 208 -16.82 -10.35 1.64
CA GLY A 208 -16.33 -11.17 0.51
C GLY A 208 -16.77 -10.69 -0.88
N ALA A 209 -17.45 -9.55 -0.98
CA ALA A 209 -17.83 -8.97 -2.27
C ALA A 209 -16.63 -8.34 -3.01
N THR A 210 -15.65 -7.82 -2.29
CA THR A 210 -14.42 -7.26 -2.88
C THR A 210 -13.57 -8.36 -3.51
N THR A 211 -13.32 -8.25 -4.82
CA THR A 211 -12.42 -9.19 -5.51
C THR A 211 -10.97 -8.98 -5.08
N VAL A 212 -10.28 -10.08 -4.78
CA VAL A 212 -8.86 -10.15 -4.42
C VAL A 212 -8.21 -11.25 -5.26
N PRO A 213 -7.65 -10.93 -6.44
CA PRO A 213 -7.11 -11.95 -7.34
C PRO A 213 -5.97 -12.74 -6.70
N ASN A 214 -6.15 -14.05 -6.58
CA ASN A 214 -5.17 -15.00 -6.06
C ASN A 214 -4.99 -16.20 -7.01
N PRO A 215 -4.16 -16.07 -8.06
CA PRO A 215 -3.85 -17.19 -8.98
C PRO A 215 -3.18 -18.38 -8.29
N LEU A 216 -2.64 -18.21 -7.08
CA LEU A 216 -1.99 -19.27 -6.30
C LEU A 216 -2.90 -19.88 -5.24
N PHE A 217 -4.22 -19.71 -5.32
CA PHE A 217 -5.15 -20.18 -4.29
C PHE A 217 -4.93 -21.65 -3.87
N ALA A 218 -4.63 -22.54 -4.83
CA ALA A 218 -4.44 -23.96 -4.57
C ALA A 218 -3.09 -24.31 -3.90
N THR A 219 -2.04 -23.52 -4.12
CA THR A 219 -0.67 -23.83 -3.65
C THR A 219 -0.20 -22.93 -2.52
N SER A 220 -0.76 -21.73 -2.44
CA SER A 220 -0.46 -20.69 -1.46
C SER A 220 -1.76 -19.92 -1.19
N PRO A 221 -2.66 -20.44 -0.34
CA PRO A 221 -3.89 -19.73 0.01
C PRO A 221 -3.58 -18.45 0.78
N ILE A 222 -4.53 -17.51 0.79
CA ILE A 222 -4.47 -16.28 1.60
C ILE A 222 -5.64 -16.28 2.59
N PRO A 223 -5.49 -15.66 3.77
CA PRO A 223 -6.62 -15.44 4.66
C PRO A 223 -7.73 -14.66 3.93
N GLN A 224 -8.98 -15.06 4.10
CA GLN A 224 -10.10 -14.31 3.53
C GLN A 224 -10.12 -12.90 4.11
N GLY A 225 -10.37 -11.90 3.26
CA GLY A 225 -10.37 -10.49 3.67
C GLY A 225 -8.99 -9.87 3.82
N SER A 226 -7.88 -10.60 3.62
CA SER A 226 -6.54 -10.00 3.72
C SER A 226 -6.22 -9.01 2.61
N CYS A 227 -6.96 -9.03 1.50
CA CYS A 227 -6.70 -8.24 0.31
C CYS A 227 -5.28 -8.40 -0.25
N VAL A 228 -4.69 -9.57 -0.03
CA VAL A 228 -3.39 -9.93 -0.60
C VAL A 228 -3.56 -10.36 -2.04
N VAL A 229 -3.24 -9.47 -2.98
CA VAL A 229 -3.19 -9.77 -4.41
C VAL A 229 -1.82 -10.30 -4.79
N LYS A 230 -1.75 -11.17 -5.81
CA LYS A 230 -0.52 -11.81 -6.24
C LYS A 230 -0.26 -11.59 -7.72
N GLY A 231 1.00 -11.33 -8.05
CA GLY A 231 1.46 -11.11 -9.41
C GLY A 231 2.71 -11.94 -9.68
N GLN A 232 2.75 -12.60 -10.83
CA GLN A 232 3.93 -13.30 -11.30
C GLN A 232 4.78 -12.32 -12.13
N PHE A 233 6.10 -12.32 -11.89
CA PHE A 233 7.01 -11.63 -12.80
C PHE A 233 7.11 -12.39 -14.13
N SER A 234 7.04 -11.68 -15.24
CA SER A 234 7.29 -12.26 -16.57
C SER A 234 8.72 -12.79 -16.70
N THR A 235 9.68 -12.06 -16.11
CA THR A 235 11.05 -12.48 -15.86
C THR A 235 11.30 -12.38 -14.35
N PRO A 236 11.64 -13.49 -13.65
CA PRO A 236 11.84 -13.48 -12.20
C PRO A 236 12.80 -12.37 -11.74
N LEU A 237 12.43 -11.67 -10.67
CA LEU A 237 13.29 -10.68 -10.04
C LEU A 237 14.48 -11.40 -9.39
N THR A 238 15.70 -11.04 -9.74
CA THR A 238 16.91 -11.59 -9.12
C THR A 238 17.61 -10.50 -8.33
N ILE A 239 17.83 -10.77 -7.04
CA ILE A 239 18.60 -9.94 -6.12
C ILE A 239 19.87 -10.71 -5.77
N THR A 240 21.03 -10.09 -5.97
CA THR A 240 22.36 -10.67 -5.72
C THR A 240 22.98 -10.13 -4.43
N GLY A 241 22.51 -8.98 -3.95
CA GLY A 241 23.09 -8.25 -2.83
C GLY A 241 24.31 -7.39 -3.21
N ASN A 242 24.70 -7.38 -4.50
CA ASN A 242 25.86 -6.66 -5.02
C ASN A 242 25.48 -5.68 -6.15
N GLU A 243 24.19 -5.36 -6.26
CA GLU A 243 23.69 -4.36 -7.19
C GLU A 243 24.39 -3.02 -6.97
N THR A 244 24.83 -2.40 -8.07
CA THR A 244 25.43 -1.06 -8.06
C THR A 244 24.45 0.03 -8.45
N ASP A 245 23.35 -0.35 -9.10
CA ASP A 245 22.27 0.53 -9.53
C ASP A 245 20.97 0.12 -8.83
N ASP A 246 20.09 1.09 -8.58
CA ASP A 246 18.78 0.83 -8.00
C ASP A 246 17.98 -0.17 -8.85
N VAL A 247 17.25 -1.06 -8.17
CA VAL A 247 16.31 -1.99 -8.79
C VAL A 247 14.90 -1.42 -8.65
N LEU A 248 14.31 -0.98 -9.76
CA LEU A 248 12.97 -0.42 -9.76
C LEU A 248 11.94 -1.51 -10.09
N VAL A 249 10.99 -1.73 -9.19
CA VAL A 249 9.84 -2.61 -9.40
C VAL A 249 8.57 -1.77 -9.49
N THR A 250 7.89 -1.86 -10.63
CA THR A 250 6.57 -1.28 -10.84
C THR A 250 5.51 -2.36 -10.64
N LEU A 251 4.61 -2.16 -9.68
CA LEU A 251 3.46 -3.01 -9.41
C LEU A 251 2.22 -2.45 -10.13
N SER A 252 1.92 -2.96 -11.32
CA SER A 252 0.77 -2.53 -12.11
C SER A 252 -0.52 -3.21 -11.64
N LEU A 253 -1.48 -2.43 -11.16
CA LEU A 253 -2.78 -2.90 -10.70
C LEU A 253 -3.84 -2.70 -11.79
N SER A 254 -4.59 -3.74 -12.13
CA SER A 254 -5.70 -3.59 -13.09
C SER A 254 -6.84 -2.83 -12.44
N ILE A 255 -7.24 -1.73 -13.08
CA ILE A 255 -8.42 -0.92 -12.73
C ILE A 255 -9.55 -1.08 -13.75
N ASN A 256 -9.33 -1.89 -14.78
CA ASN A 256 -10.26 -2.17 -15.87
C ASN A 256 -11.61 -2.65 -15.35
N ASN A 257 -12.64 -1.81 -15.48
CA ASN A 257 -14.00 -2.12 -15.04
C ASN A 257 -14.04 -2.68 -13.61
N SER A 258 -13.28 -2.03 -12.73
CA SER A 258 -13.08 -2.44 -11.34
C SER A 258 -14.19 -1.96 -10.40
N PHE A 259 -14.95 -0.94 -10.80
CA PHE A 259 -16.16 -0.52 -10.10
C PHE A 259 -17.37 -1.15 -10.79
N GLU A 260 -18.01 -2.12 -10.14
CA GLU A 260 -19.14 -2.90 -10.68
C GLU A 260 -20.37 -2.74 -9.80
N TRP A 261 -21.55 -2.66 -10.42
CA TRP A 261 -22.85 -2.58 -9.74
C TRP A 261 -23.89 -3.46 -10.43
N GLN A 262 -24.94 -3.79 -9.69
CA GLN A 262 -26.14 -4.41 -10.24
C GLN A 262 -27.05 -3.34 -10.84
N GLU A 263 -27.41 -3.52 -12.11
CA GLU A 263 -28.27 -2.60 -12.83
C GLU A 263 -29.74 -2.77 -12.41
N VAL A 264 -30.40 -1.62 -12.20
CA VAL A 264 -31.86 -1.53 -12.18
C VAL A 264 -32.33 -1.02 -13.55
N ASN A 265 -31.63 -0.01 -14.06
CA ASN A 265 -31.78 0.47 -15.43
C ASN A 265 -30.62 -0.10 -16.25
N THR A 266 -30.92 -0.91 -17.26
CA THR A 266 -29.90 -1.49 -18.14
C THR A 266 -29.42 -0.48 -19.20
N ASP A 267 -28.59 0.47 -18.78
CA ASP A 267 -28.06 1.54 -19.64
C ASP A 267 -26.52 1.72 -19.51
N GLY A 268 -25.87 0.98 -18.62
CA GLY A 268 -24.43 1.02 -18.38
C GLY A 268 -23.97 2.22 -17.53
N GLN A 269 -24.88 2.98 -16.92
CA GLN A 269 -24.57 4.14 -16.09
C GLN A 269 -24.90 3.85 -14.63
N TYR A 270 -24.08 4.33 -13.69
CA TYR A 270 -24.32 4.08 -12.28
C TYR A 270 -25.33 5.08 -11.72
N GLU A 271 -26.51 4.57 -11.33
CA GLU A 271 -27.67 5.32 -10.85
C GLU A 271 -28.08 4.88 -9.42
N PRO A 272 -27.35 5.30 -8.37
CA PRO A 272 -27.65 4.89 -6.99
C PRO A 272 -29.05 5.31 -6.54
N ALA A 273 -29.59 6.41 -7.08
CA ALA A 273 -30.95 6.86 -6.79
C ALA A 273 -32.04 5.94 -7.34
N ALA A 274 -31.73 5.14 -8.39
CA ALA A 274 -32.62 4.10 -8.92
C ALA A 274 -32.59 2.81 -8.06
N GLY A 275 -31.72 2.75 -7.05
CA GLY A 275 -31.55 1.59 -6.17
C GLY A 275 -30.46 0.62 -6.62
N GLU A 276 -29.60 1.03 -7.55
CA GLU A 276 -28.44 0.23 -7.98
C GLU A 276 -27.46 0.03 -6.82
N GLN A 277 -26.91 -1.18 -6.73
CA GLN A 277 -26.05 -1.58 -5.63
C GLN A 277 -24.68 -1.95 -6.15
N VAL A 278 -23.65 -1.35 -5.56
CA VAL A 278 -22.25 -1.71 -5.81
C VAL A 278 -22.03 -3.16 -5.39
N VAL A 279 -21.46 -3.96 -6.30
CA VAL A 279 -21.14 -5.36 -6.06
C VAL A 279 -19.65 -5.60 -5.91
N ASP A 280 -18.80 -4.78 -6.55
CA ASP A 280 -17.34 -4.91 -6.44
C ASP A 280 -16.63 -3.57 -6.67
N MET A 281 -15.51 -3.41 -5.97
CA MET A 281 -14.62 -2.24 -5.99
C MET A 281 -13.14 -2.63 -5.83
N GLY A 282 -12.82 -3.92 -5.96
CA GLY A 282 -11.46 -4.43 -5.83
C GLY A 282 -10.65 -4.21 -7.09
N PHE A 283 -9.34 -4.03 -6.92
CA PHE A 283 -8.40 -4.14 -8.05
C PHE A 283 -8.50 -5.51 -8.71
N ARG A 284 -8.34 -5.53 -10.03
CA ARG A 284 -8.67 -6.69 -10.86
C ARG A 284 -7.45 -7.45 -11.35
N GLY A 285 -6.29 -7.25 -10.73
CA GLY A 285 -5.07 -8.02 -11.02
C GLY A 285 -3.81 -7.27 -10.64
N LEU A 286 -2.68 -7.98 -10.62
CA LEU A 286 -1.35 -7.43 -10.37
C LEU A 286 -0.35 -7.98 -11.40
N VAL A 287 0.30 -7.08 -12.14
CA VAL A 287 1.41 -7.41 -13.05
C VAL A 287 2.66 -6.64 -12.61
N PRO A 288 3.67 -7.32 -12.06
CA PRO A 288 4.91 -6.69 -11.66
C PRO A 288 5.90 -6.62 -12.82
N THR A 289 6.63 -5.51 -12.91
CA THR A 289 7.69 -5.29 -13.90
C THR A 289 8.95 -4.78 -13.22
N VAL A 290 10.11 -5.32 -13.60
CA VAL A 290 11.42 -4.80 -13.21
C VAL A 290 11.91 -3.84 -14.29
N ASN A 291 12.34 -2.64 -13.92
CA ASN A 291 12.76 -1.56 -14.80
C ASN A 291 14.22 -1.19 -14.57
#